data_AF-A0A4U0SI01-F1
#
_entry.id   AF-A0A4U0SI01-F1
#
_cell.length_a   1.000
_cell.length_b   1.000
_cell.length_c   1.000
_cell.angle_alpha   90.00
_cell.angle_beta   90.00
_cell.angle_gamma   90.00
#
_symmetry.space_group_name_H-M   'P 1'
#
loop_
_entity.id
_entity.type
_entity.pdbx_description
1 polymer ?
#
loop_
_entity_poly.entity_id
_entity_poly.type
_entity_poly.pdbx_seq_one_letter_code
_entity_poly.pdbx_strand_id
1 'polypeptide(L)'
;MGDDYPTPDGTGVRDYIHVVDVADGHRVALDHLDDERGLRVFNLGTGSGASVLELMAEFASAVGAPIPYRVEARRPGDVPALIADAGRVERAWGWRTTRDLAAMCADAWHFQRLHPTGYSASPTV
;
A
#
# COMPACT_ATOMS: atom_id res chain seq x y z
N MET A 1 -8.35 7.50 14.27
CA MET A 1 -8.92 6.41 13.44
C MET A 1 -9.62 5.52 14.44
N GLY A 2 -10.95 5.55 14.48
CA GLY A 2 -11.71 4.84 15.53
C GLY A 2 -11.26 3.38 15.68
N ASP A 3 -11.46 2.85 16.88
CA ASP A 3 -11.07 1.52 17.34
C ASP A 3 -12.27 0.56 17.47
N ASP A 4 -13.38 0.91 16.83
CA ASP A 4 -14.68 0.27 16.97
C ASP A 4 -15.25 -0.21 15.62
N TYR A 5 -14.42 -0.31 14.58
CA TYR A 5 -14.81 -0.97 13.33
C TYR A 5 -15.00 -2.48 13.54
N PRO A 6 -15.87 -3.15 12.76
CA PRO A 6 -16.01 -4.60 12.76
C PRO A 6 -14.83 -5.28 12.04
N THR A 7 -13.61 -5.07 12.54
CA THR A 7 -12.33 -5.59 12.03
C THR A 7 -11.59 -6.27 13.20
N PRO A 8 -10.55 -7.10 12.94
CA PRO A 8 -9.91 -7.90 13.99
C PRO A 8 -9.38 -7.12 15.20
N ASP A 9 -8.93 -5.88 15.01
CA ASP A 9 -8.36 -5.02 16.05
C ASP A 9 -9.14 -3.70 16.24
N GLY A 10 -10.33 -3.60 15.64
CA GLY A 10 -11.17 -2.41 15.71
C GLY A 10 -10.75 -1.26 14.78
N THR A 11 -9.60 -1.35 14.11
CA THR A 11 -9.11 -0.30 13.20
C THR A 11 -9.39 -0.62 11.74
N GLY A 12 -9.38 0.40 10.88
CA GLY A 12 -9.66 0.20 9.45
C GLY A 12 -8.64 -0.72 8.78
N VAL A 13 -9.10 -1.61 7.90
CA VAL A 13 -8.26 -2.55 7.13
C VAL A 13 -8.15 -2.09 5.68
N ARG A 14 -6.95 -2.07 5.12
CA ARG A 14 -6.69 -1.64 3.73
C ARG A 14 -5.72 -2.60 3.04
N ASP A 15 -5.86 -2.74 1.74
CA ASP A 15 -4.85 -3.36 0.87
C ASP A 15 -3.80 -2.32 0.50
N TYR A 16 -2.69 -2.34 1.24
CA TYR A 16 -1.52 -1.51 0.95
C TYR A 16 -0.69 -2.18 -0.13
N ILE A 17 -0.31 -1.42 -1.15
CA ILE A 17 0.49 -1.89 -2.29
C ILE A 17 1.75 -1.04 -2.43
N HIS A 18 2.87 -1.69 -2.73
CA HIS A 18 4.14 -1.02 -2.95
C HIS A 18 4.09 -0.22 -4.26
N VAL A 19 4.51 1.05 -4.23
CA VAL A 19 4.45 1.95 -5.40
C VAL A 19 5.23 1.41 -6.61
N VAL A 20 6.35 0.72 -6.38
CA VAL A 20 7.13 0.06 -7.45
C VAL A 20 6.35 -1.09 -8.10
N ASP A 21 5.56 -1.86 -7.33
CA ASP A 21 4.70 -2.89 -7.93
C ASP A 21 3.58 -2.24 -8.75
N VAL A 22 3.01 -1.11 -8.29
CA VAL A 22 2.06 -0.33 -9.10
C VAL A 22 2.69 0.10 -10.43
N ALA A 23 3.91 0.63 -10.40
CA ALA A 23 4.63 1.03 -11.61
C ALA A 23 4.89 -0.14 -12.56
N ASP A 24 5.30 -1.30 -12.03
CA ASP A 24 5.47 -2.52 -12.82
C ASP A 24 4.13 -2.99 -13.42
N GLY A 25 3.03 -2.92 -12.66
CA GLY A 25 1.70 -3.24 -13.18
C GLY A 25 1.31 -2.38 -14.39
N HIS A 26 1.70 -1.11 -14.40
CA HIS A 26 1.51 -0.25 -15.58
C HIS A 26 2.39 -0.67 -16.75
N ARG A 27 3.66 -1.02 -16.50
CA ARG A 27 4.55 -1.56 -17.55
C ARG A 27 3.96 -2.82 -18.17
N VAL A 28 3.49 -3.77 -17.36
CA VAL A 28 2.83 -4.99 -17.84
C VAL A 28 1.55 -4.66 -18.61
N ALA A 29 0.75 -3.69 -18.16
CA ALA A 29 -0.44 -3.26 -18.90
C ALA A 29 -0.09 -2.70 -20.29
N LEU A 30 1.04 -1.98 -20.42
CA LEU A 30 1.53 -1.49 -21.71
C LEU A 30 1.94 -2.63 -22.65
N ASP A 31 2.62 -3.66 -22.13
CA ASP A 31 3.04 -4.84 -22.91
C ASP A 31 1.86 -5.62 -23.50
N HIS A 32 0.68 -5.49 -22.88
CA HIS A 32 -0.53 -6.24 -23.23
C HIS A 32 -1.62 -5.38 -23.88
N LEU A 33 -1.31 -4.15 -24.32
CA LEU A 33 -2.31 -3.23 -24.92
C LEU A 33 -3.02 -3.85 -26.13
N ASP A 34 -2.30 -4.62 -26.93
CA ASP A 34 -2.78 -5.20 -28.19
C ASP A 34 -3.47 -6.56 -28.05
N ASP A 35 -3.46 -7.18 -26.86
CA ASP A 35 -4.09 -8.49 -26.62
C ASP A 35 -5.59 -8.51 -26.96
N GLU A 36 -6.28 -7.42 -26.62
CA GLU A 36 -7.73 -7.30 -26.76
C GLU A 36 -8.11 -5.85 -26.97
N ARG A 37 -9.00 -5.61 -27.95
CA ARG A 37 -9.52 -4.27 -28.24
C ARG A 37 -10.55 -3.85 -27.20
N GLY A 38 -10.55 -2.56 -26.85
CA GLY A 38 -11.56 -1.95 -26.00
C GLY A 38 -11.08 -1.67 -24.58
N LEU A 39 -12.01 -1.26 -23.71
CA LEU A 39 -11.71 -0.90 -22.33
C LEU A 39 -11.58 -2.16 -21.48
N ARG A 40 -10.42 -2.30 -20.82
CA ARG A 40 -10.20 -3.30 -19.78
C ARG A 40 -9.90 -2.60 -18.47
N VAL A 41 -10.51 -3.08 -17.39
CA VAL A 41 -10.38 -2.52 -16.04
C VAL A 41 -9.86 -3.59 -15.11
N PHE A 42 -8.77 -3.27 -14.41
CA PHE A 42 -8.09 -4.19 -13.50
C PHE A 42 -7.88 -3.50 -12.16
N ASN A 43 -8.01 -4.28 -11.08
CA ASN A 43 -7.50 -3.86 -9.78
C ASN A 43 -6.02 -4.20 -9.71
N LEU A 44 -5.21 -3.26 -9.23
CA LEU A 44 -3.84 -3.51 -8.80
C LEU A 44 -3.83 -3.44 -7.27
N GLY A 45 -3.55 -4.57 -6.63
CA GLY A 45 -3.51 -4.71 -5.18
C GLY A 45 -2.87 -6.05 -4.80
N THR A 46 -2.57 -6.22 -3.53
CA THR A 46 -1.97 -7.45 -3.01
C THR A 46 -3.03 -8.55 -2.79
N GLY A 47 -4.30 -8.16 -2.65
CA GLY A 47 -5.38 -9.05 -2.21
C GLY A 47 -5.33 -9.39 -0.73
N SER A 48 -4.42 -8.78 0.02
CA SER A 48 -4.23 -8.97 1.46
C SER A 48 -4.50 -7.64 2.19
N GLY A 49 -5.34 -7.67 3.21
CA GLY A 49 -5.62 -6.50 4.03
C GLY A 49 -4.68 -6.43 5.23
N ALA A 50 -4.24 -5.22 5.58
CA ALA A 50 -3.62 -4.92 6.86
C ALA A 50 -4.39 -3.82 7.59
N SER A 51 -4.51 -3.94 8.90
CA SER A 51 -5.11 -2.94 9.77
C SER A 51 -4.20 -1.73 9.96
N VAL A 52 -4.73 -0.66 10.57
CA VAL A 52 -3.90 0.50 10.95
C VAL A 52 -2.84 0.11 11.97
N LEU A 53 -3.16 -0.74 12.96
CA LEU A 53 -2.20 -1.13 13.99
C LEU A 53 -1.14 -2.10 13.45
N GLU A 54 -1.49 -2.99 12.53
CA GLU A 54 -0.53 -3.86 11.83
C GLU A 54 0.46 -3.01 11.02
N LEU A 55 -0.01 -2.04 10.24
CA LEU A 55 0.85 -1.09 9.53
C LEU A 55 1.78 -0.33 10.49
N MET A 56 1.23 0.17 11.60
CA MET A 56 2.02 0.90 12.60
C MET A 56 3.10 0.04 13.24
N ALA A 57 2.82 -1.25 13.50
CA ALA A 57 3.78 -2.19 14.05
C ALA A 57 4.92 -2.46 13.06
N GLU A 58 4.60 -2.74 11.78
CA GLU A 58 5.61 -2.92 10.73
C GLU A 58 6.45 -1.66 10.52
N PHE A 59 5.84 -0.49 10.55
CA PHE A 59 6.56 0.77 10.41
C PHE A 59 7.48 1.04 11.63
N ALA A 60 7.03 0.75 12.85
CA ALA A 60 7.87 0.85 14.04
C ALA A 60 9.07 -0.11 13.99
N SER A 61 8.87 -1.31 13.44
CA SER A 61 9.94 -2.27 13.17
C SER A 61 10.96 -1.70 12.18
N ALA A 62 10.51 -1.11 11.07
CA ALA A 62 11.38 -0.48 10.07
C ALA A 62 12.17 0.72 10.63
N VAL A 63 11.55 1.52 11.50
CA VAL A 63 12.20 2.66 12.18
C VAL A 63 13.20 2.18 13.25
N GLY A 64 12.96 1.02 13.86
CA GLY A 64 13.73 0.52 15.00
C GLY A 64 13.39 1.23 16.32
N ALA A 65 12.24 1.91 16.39
CA ALA A 65 11.77 2.61 17.58
C ALA A 65 10.23 2.65 17.64
N PRO A 66 9.62 2.71 18.85
CA PRO A 66 8.19 2.87 18.99
C PRO A 66 7.69 4.18 18.36
N ILE A 67 6.54 4.11 17.67
CA ILE A 67 5.90 5.28 17.06
C ILE A 67 4.69 5.66 17.93
N PRO A 68 4.68 6.86 18.55
CA PRO A 68 3.57 7.29 19.37
C PRO A 68 2.34 7.59 18.52
N TYR A 69 1.17 7.13 18.97
CA TYR A 69 -0.12 7.42 18.34
C TYR A 69 -1.20 7.66 19.39
N ARG A 70 -2.34 8.20 18.96
CA ARG A 70 -3.56 8.34 19.76
C ARG A 70 -4.75 7.87 18.96
N VAL A 71 -5.66 7.16 19.62
CA VAL A 71 -6.96 6.83 19.03
C VAL A 71 -7.82 8.08 19.08
N GLU A 72 -8.44 8.39 17.95
CA GLU A 72 -9.29 9.56 17.73
C GLU A 72 -10.56 9.07 17.03
N ALA A 73 -11.62 9.89 17.09
CA ALA A 73 -12.91 9.58 16.47
C ALA A 73 -12.78 9.11 15.00
N ARG A 74 -13.78 8.34 14.55
CA ARG A 74 -13.86 7.90 13.15
C ARG A 74 -13.88 9.10 12.21
N ARG A 75 -13.17 8.99 11.09
CA ARG A 75 -13.26 9.96 10.02
C ARG A 75 -14.55 9.72 9.23
N PRO A 76 -15.41 10.73 9.01
CA PRO A 76 -16.62 10.57 8.21
C PRO A 76 -16.29 10.05 6.80
N GLY A 77 -17.00 9.01 6.36
CA GLY A 77 -16.80 8.37 5.05
C GLY A 77 -15.83 7.19 5.03
N ASP A 78 -15.12 6.92 6.11
CA ASP A 78 -14.21 5.76 6.17
C ASP A 78 -14.99 4.44 6.26
N VAL A 79 -14.72 3.54 5.32
CA VAL A 79 -15.21 2.16 5.34
C VAL A 79 -14.36 1.28 6.29
N PRO A 80 -14.95 0.24 6.93
CA PRO A 80 -14.21 -0.66 7.80
C PRO A 80 -13.05 -1.37 7.10
N ALA A 81 -13.30 -1.97 5.95
CA ALA A 81 -12.31 -2.75 5.21
C ALA A 81 -12.42 -2.46 3.70
N LEU A 82 -11.27 -2.35 3.02
CA LEU A 82 -11.18 -2.23 1.57
C LEU A 82 -9.98 -3.03 1.06
N ILE A 83 -10.24 -4.14 0.39
CA ILE A 83 -9.22 -5.05 -0.15
C ILE A 83 -9.50 -5.29 -1.64
N ALA A 84 -8.47 -5.27 -2.48
CA ALA A 84 -8.64 -5.48 -3.90
C ALA A 84 -8.75 -6.97 -4.25
N ASP A 85 -9.61 -7.33 -5.21
CA ASP A 85 -9.49 -8.61 -5.91
C ASP A 85 -8.58 -8.43 -7.12
N ALA A 86 -7.33 -8.87 -7.00
CA ALA A 86 -6.32 -8.86 -8.06
C ALA A 86 -6.35 -10.11 -8.95
N GLY A 87 -7.30 -11.04 -8.74
CA GLY A 87 -7.34 -12.30 -9.49
C GLY A 87 -7.56 -12.12 -10.99
N ARG A 88 -8.21 -11.02 -11.42
CA ARG A 88 -8.40 -10.73 -12.86
C ARG A 88 -7.07 -10.43 -13.55
N VAL A 89 -6.23 -9.57 -12.97
CA VAL A 89 -4.96 -9.16 -13.60
C VAL A 89 -3.95 -10.30 -13.56
N GLU A 90 -3.98 -11.10 -12.49
CA GLU A 90 -3.16 -12.28 -12.38
C GLU A 90 -3.50 -13.33 -13.46
N ARG A 91 -4.78 -13.67 -13.63
CA ARG A 91 -5.19 -14.64 -14.67
C ARG A 91 -4.90 -14.13 -16.08
N ALA A 92 -5.00 -12.82 -16.31
CA ALA A 92 -4.77 -12.23 -17.62
C ALA A 92 -3.28 -12.17 -17.97
N TRP A 93 -2.43 -11.68 -17.06
CA TRP A 93 -1.05 -11.28 -17.37
C TRP A 93 0.00 -11.90 -16.45
N GLY A 94 -0.41 -12.75 -15.50
CA GLY A 94 0.48 -13.32 -14.48
C GLY A 94 1.05 -12.29 -13.51
N TRP A 95 0.57 -11.05 -13.53
CA TRP A 95 1.08 -9.98 -12.68
C TRP A 95 0.61 -10.19 -11.23
N ARG A 96 1.56 -10.08 -10.31
CA ARG A 96 1.37 -10.14 -8.85
C ARG A 96 2.34 -9.17 -8.19
N THR A 97 1.95 -8.64 -7.04
CA THR A 97 2.86 -7.86 -6.18
C THR A 97 4.00 -8.74 -5.69
N THR A 98 5.19 -8.16 -5.57
CA THR A 98 6.40 -8.88 -5.13
C THR A 98 6.93 -8.39 -3.79
N ARG A 99 6.41 -7.26 -3.30
CA ARG A 99 6.84 -6.61 -2.06
C ARG A 99 5.73 -6.70 -1.02
N ASP A 100 6.11 -7.13 0.18
CA ASP A 100 5.22 -7.23 1.33
C ASP A 100 5.16 -5.91 2.11
N LEU A 101 4.34 -5.89 3.17
CA LEU A 101 4.14 -4.72 4.01
C LEU A 101 5.44 -4.26 4.70
N ALA A 102 6.31 -5.19 5.07
CA ALA A 102 7.60 -4.90 5.68
C ALA A 102 8.52 -4.16 4.70
N ALA A 103 8.62 -4.63 3.45
CA ALA A 103 9.37 -3.96 2.39
C ALA A 103 8.81 -2.55 2.10
N MET A 104 7.47 -2.39 2.07
CA MET A 104 6.83 -1.07 1.93
C MET A 104 7.25 -0.10 3.03
N CYS A 105 7.22 -0.55 4.29
CA CYS A 105 7.60 0.28 5.43
C CYS A 105 9.10 0.61 5.42
N ALA A 106 9.95 -0.36 5.09
CA ALA A 106 11.39 -0.19 5.00
C ALA A 106 11.80 0.84 3.93
N ASP A 107 11.24 0.74 2.73
CA ASP A 107 11.55 1.67 1.62
C ASP A 107 10.98 3.07 1.91
N ALA A 108 9.78 3.17 2.48
CA ALA A 108 9.19 4.44 2.91
C ALA A 108 10.05 5.13 3.98
N TRP A 109 10.52 4.38 4.98
CA TRP A 109 11.41 4.91 6.01
C TRP A 109 12.79 5.30 5.43
N HIS A 110 13.33 4.48 4.54
CA HIS A 110 14.60 4.79 3.86
C HIS A 110 14.54 6.12 3.12
N PHE A 111 13.48 6.35 2.35
CA PHE A 111 13.24 7.63 1.67
C PHE A 111 13.12 8.78 2.68
N GLN A 112 12.26 8.65 3.69
CA GLN A 112 12.04 9.70 4.68
C GLN A 112 13.30 10.07 5.46
N ARG A 113 14.19 9.09 5.72
CA ARG A 113 15.46 9.28 6.41
C ARG A 113 16.48 10.02 5.54
N LEU A 114 16.54 9.72 4.25
CA LEU A 114 17.45 10.39 3.31
C LEU A 114 16.93 11.76 2.86
N HIS A 115 15.61 11.93 2.84
CA HIS A 115 14.93 13.12 2.34
C HIS A 115 13.93 13.67 3.37
N PRO A 116 14.39 14.15 4.54
CA PRO A 116 13.52 14.60 5.63
C PRO A 116 12.59 15.76 5.23
N THR A 117 12.99 16.57 4.25
CA THR A 117 12.22 17.69 3.68
C THR A 117 11.72 17.39 2.26
N GLY A 118 11.67 16.11 1.89
CA GLY A 118 11.32 15.65 0.55
C GLY A 118 12.32 16.10 -0.50
N TYR A 119 11.82 16.45 -1.69
CA TYR A 119 12.66 16.85 -2.84
C TYR A 119 13.22 18.28 -2.75
N SER A 120 12.90 19.03 -1.69
CA SER A 120 13.29 20.45 -1.56
C SER A 120 14.78 20.63 -1.22
N ALA A 121 15.45 19.60 -0.71
CA ALA A 121 16.90 19.62 -0.52
C ALA A 121 17.57 19.43 -1.90
N SER A 122 18.18 20.50 -2.43
CA SER A 122 19.04 20.37 -3.61
C SER A 122 20.12 19.31 -3.32
N PRO A 123 20.39 18.38 -4.25
CA PRO A 123 21.50 17.44 -4.08
C PRO A 123 22.77 18.28 -3.90
N THR A 124 23.51 18.05 -2.83
CA THR A 124 24.85 18.59 -2.70
C THR A 124 25.67 17.90 -3.79
N VAL A 125 26.02 18.65 -4.84
CA VAL A 125 26.91 18.22 -5.93
C VAL A 125 28.30 17.92 -5.37
#